data_AF-A0A6V7NKJ6-F1
#
_entry.id   AF-A0A6V7NKJ6-F1
#
_cell.length_a   1.000
_cell.length_b   1.000
_cell.length_c   1.000
_cell.angle_alpha   90.00
_cell.angle_beta   90.00
_cell.angle_gamma   90.00
#
_symmetry.space_group_name_H-M   'P 1'
#
loop_
_entity.id
_entity.type
_entity.pdbx_description
1 polymer ?
#
loop_
_entity_poly.entity_id
_entity_poly.type
_entity_poly.pdbx_seq_one_letter_code
_entity_poly.pdbx_strand_id
1 'polypeptide(L)'
;MAEGSSDKVAYFQAITGLDDPDLCAEILSAHNWDLELAVSSFTSSSNPLPLPPPPSPPPPPPPLPPPPPLPLIRPLRDSRGSSRRPRRLDGRRRPLPLPQPPRPRPPRPGAGDSDRLIALSASAAEAADFVAAFERDFAAGDGAPAPRFVAEGFMDALQRSQREYKLLFVYLHSPDHPDVPAFCAGSLCSPVVAAFVNENFVAWGGSIRRTEGFKMSNSLKASRFPFCAVVMASTNQRIALLQQVCTRPKSPEEMLTILQRVVEEHSPSLIAARLEAEERRNNQRLREEQDAAYRAALEADQARERQRREEQERLEEKLQKLNESVKRKKRLWRGQLMKLLKRKLPLQEGGKRKQWHLELNLRKGLMLRKC
;
A
#
# COMPACT_ATOMS: atom_id res chain seq x y z
N MET A 1 -4.28 -67.76 27.07
CA MET A 1 -4.01 -66.42 27.65
C MET A 1 -2.85 -65.74 26.92
N ALA A 2 -2.89 -65.65 25.58
CA ALA A 2 -1.79 -65.09 24.77
C ALA A 2 -2.23 -63.92 23.85
N GLU A 3 -3.53 -63.61 23.76
CA GLU A 3 -4.05 -62.57 22.85
C GLU A 3 -3.68 -61.15 23.31
N GLY A 4 -3.63 -60.86 24.61
CA GLY A 4 -3.38 -59.50 25.11
C GLY A 4 -1.97 -58.95 24.88
N SER A 5 -1.00 -59.79 24.54
CA SER A 5 0.38 -59.35 24.24
C SER A 5 0.54 -58.90 22.78
N SER A 6 -0.14 -59.55 21.83
CA SER A 6 -0.04 -59.19 20.41
C SER A 6 -0.73 -57.86 20.11
N ASP A 7 -1.86 -57.58 20.78
CA ASP A 7 -2.60 -56.33 20.63
C ASP A 7 -1.78 -55.12 21.12
N LYS A 8 -1.01 -55.32 22.19
CA LYS A 8 -0.11 -54.29 22.73
C LYS A 8 1.04 -53.98 21.79
N VAL A 9 1.61 -55.00 21.13
CA VAL A 9 2.65 -54.81 20.11
C VAL A 9 2.10 -54.04 18.92
N ALA A 10 0.93 -54.44 18.40
CA ALA A 10 0.29 -53.75 17.27
C ALA A 10 -0.05 -52.28 17.57
N TYR A 11 -0.53 -51.99 18.78
CA TYR A 11 -0.84 -50.62 19.20
C TYR A 11 0.43 -49.78 19.39
N PHE A 12 1.50 -50.38 19.90
CA PHE A 12 2.80 -49.72 20.03
C PHE A 12 3.42 -49.39 18.67
N GLN A 13 3.35 -50.30 17.69
CA GLN A 13 3.77 -50.07 16.30
C GLN A 13 2.98 -48.93 15.66
N ALA A 14 1.66 -48.86 15.87
CA ALA A 14 0.81 -47.81 15.32
C ALA A 14 1.18 -46.39 15.83
N ILE A 15 1.71 -46.28 17.05
CA ILE A 15 2.07 -44.99 17.66
C ILE A 15 3.51 -44.61 17.37
N THR A 16 4.44 -45.56 17.44
CA THR A 16 5.88 -45.29 17.28
C THR A 16 6.36 -45.35 15.83
N GLY A 17 5.58 -45.97 14.94
CA GLY A 17 5.93 -46.13 13.53
C GLY A 17 7.04 -47.16 13.27
N LEU A 18 7.34 -48.02 14.25
CA LEU A 18 8.31 -49.11 14.09
C LEU A 18 7.67 -50.29 13.34
N ASP A 19 8.26 -50.67 12.20
CA ASP A 19 7.75 -51.77 11.36
C ASP A 19 8.13 -53.17 11.88
N ASP A 20 9.07 -53.29 12.82
CA ASP A 20 9.57 -54.57 13.32
C ASP A 20 8.83 -55.02 14.60
N PRO A 21 8.03 -56.10 14.54
CA PRO A 21 7.22 -56.57 15.66
C PRO A 21 8.04 -57.23 16.77
N ASP A 22 9.18 -57.84 16.45
CA ASP A 22 10.02 -58.53 17.44
C ASP A 22 10.77 -57.52 18.30
N LEU A 23 11.24 -56.42 17.70
CA LEU A 23 11.84 -55.29 18.40
C LEU A 23 10.82 -54.59 19.32
N CYS A 24 9.58 -54.41 18.86
CA CYS A 24 8.51 -53.82 19.66
C CYS A 24 8.15 -54.69 20.88
N ALA A 25 8.15 -56.02 20.71
CA ALA A 25 7.92 -56.95 21.81
C ALA A 25 9.09 -56.93 22.82
N GLU A 26 10.33 -56.80 22.36
CA GLU A 26 11.50 -56.68 23.24
C GLU A 26 11.45 -55.39 24.08
N ILE A 27 11.16 -54.25 23.46
CA ILE A 27 11.01 -52.95 24.15
C ILE A 27 9.87 -53.01 25.15
N LEU A 28 8.70 -53.54 24.77
CA LEU A 28 7.58 -53.71 25.70
C LEU A 28 7.94 -54.65 26.85
N SER A 29 8.70 -55.72 26.60
CA SER A 29 9.12 -56.65 27.66
C SER A 29 10.08 -56.00 28.66
N ALA A 30 11.00 -55.14 28.20
CA ALA A 30 11.92 -54.39 29.05
C ALA A 30 11.19 -53.37 29.94
N HIS A 31 10.05 -52.86 29.48
CA HIS A 31 9.15 -51.97 30.23
C HIS A 31 7.97 -52.71 30.87
N ASN A 32 8.13 -54.01 31.14
CA ASN A 32 7.16 -54.83 31.90
C ASN A 32 5.75 -54.84 31.29
N TRP A 33 5.66 -54.74 29.95
CA TRP A 33 4.44 -54.67 29.13
C TRP A 33 3.50 -53.50 29.44
N ASP A 34 4.06 -52.40 29.97
CA ASP A 34 3.37 -51.13 30.16
C ASP A 34 3.51 -50.24 28.91
N LEU A 35 2.38 -50.05 28.23
CA LEU A 35 2.33 -49.37 26.93
C LEU A 35 2.63 -47.87 27.05
N GLU A 36 2.12 -47.20 28.10
CA GLU A 36 2.32 -45.75 28.25
C GLU A 36 3.77 -45.43 28.62
N LEU A 37 4.37 -46.28 29.44
CA LEU A 37 5.76 -46.12 29.87
C LEU A 37 6.74 -46.39 28.70
N ALA A 38 6.46 -47.42 27.89
CA ALA A 38 7.26 -47.74 26.71
C ALA A 38 7.17 -46.65 25.63
N VAL A 39 5.96 -46.14 25.34
CA VAL A 39 5.77 -45.09 24.31
C VAL A 39 6.48 -43.82 24.76
N SER A 40 6.29 -43.39 26.02
CA SER A 40 6.93 -42.19 26.53
C SER A 40 8.46 -42.30 26.55
N SER A 41 9.03 -43.46 26.91
CA SER A 41 10.49 -43.67 26.88
C SER A 41 11.05 -43.66 25.45
N PHE A 42 10.34 -44.28 24.51
CA PHE A 42 10.75 -44.34 23.10
C PHE A 42 10.65 -42.96 22.41
N THR A 43 9.51 -42.27 22.55
CA THR A 43 9.32 -40.94 21.94
C THR A 43 10.14 -39.85 22.60
N SER A 44 10.56 -40.01 23.86
CA SER A 44 11.45 -39.07 24.54
C SER A 44 12.91 -39.23 24.10
N SER A 45 13.31 -40.39 23.59
CA SER A 45 14.68 -40.67 23.12
C SER A 45 14.86 -40.36 21.63
N SER A 46 13.78 -40.42 20.84
CA SER A 46 13.77 -39.94 19.46
C SER A 46 13.61 -38.41 19.45
N ASN A 47 14.73 -37.70 19.63
CA ASN A 47 14.82 -36.25 19.41
C ASN A 47 14.34 -35.94 17.98
N PRO A 48 13.16 -35.31 17.76
CA PRO A 48 12.87 -34.72 16.48
C PRO A 48 13.79 -33.50 16.38
N LEU A 49 14.60 -33.44 15.33
CA LEU A 49 15.26 -32.20 14.93
C LEU A 49 14.26 -31.04 15.08
N PRO A 50 14.61 -29.94 15.78
CA PRO A 50 13.74 -28.78 15.82
C PRO A 50 13.61 -28.27 14.39
N LEU A 51 12.42 -28.42 13.82
CA LEU A 51 12.05 -27.68 12.62
C LEU A 51 12.31 -26.20 12.93
N PRO A 52 12.99 -25.45 12.03
CA PRO A 52 13.13 -24.02 12.23
C PRO A 52 11.71 -23.43 12.34
N PRO A 53 11.47 -22.52 13.30
CA PRO A 53 10.17 -21.90 13.44
C PRO A 53 9.79 -21.24 12.10
N PRO A 54 8.49 -21.27 11.71
CA PRO A 54 8.05 -20.52 10.55
C PRO A 54 8.50 -19.06 10.73
N PRO A 55 8.94 -18.37 9.66
CA PRO A 55 9.40 -17.00 9.76
C PRO A 55 8.33 -16.17 10.46
N SER A 56 8.71 -15.55 11.58
CA SER A 56 7.85 -14.68 12.36
C SER A 56 7.19 -13.67 11.42
N PRO A 57 5.87 -13.41 11.53
CA PRO A 57 5.30 -12.28 10.81
C PRO A 57 6.11 -11.03 11.15
N PRO A 58 6.44 -10.18 10.15
CA PRO A 58 7.22 -8.98 10.40
C PRO A 58 6.53 -8.17 11.50
N PRO A 59 7.29 -7.57 12.44
CA PRO A 59 6.72 -6.78 13.50
C PRO A 59 5.81 -5.69 12.90
N PRO A 60 4.64 -5.43 13.50
CA PRO A 60 3.78 -4.36 13.02
C PRO A 60 4.58 -3.06 12.98
N PRO A 61 4.41 -2.23 11.93
CA PRO A 61 5.09 -0.94 11.87
C PRO A 61 4.80 -0.16 13.15
N PRO A 62 5.79 0.58 13.69
CA PRO A 62 5.59 1.38 14.88
C PRO A 62 4.37 2.30 14.68
N PRO A 63 3.52 2.47 15.71
CA PRO A 63 2.36 3.34 15.61
C PRO A 63 2.82 4.72 15.16
N LEU A 64 2.25 5.19 14.06
CA LEU A 64 2.49 6.55 13.56
C LEU A 64 2.27 7.53 14.72
N PRO A 65 3.17 8.52 14.90
CA PRO A 65 3.00 9.52 15.94
C PRO A 65 1.64 10.21 15.74
N PRO A 66 0.89 10.48 16.83
CA PRO A 66 -0.42 11.09 16.73
C PRO A 66 -0.29 12.43 15.98
N PRO A 67 -1.24 12.76 15.08
CA PRO A 67 -1.24 14.05 14.41
C PRO A 67 -1.29 15.16 15.46
N PRO A 68 -0.59 16.29 15.23
CA PRO A 68 -0.61 17.41 16.16
C PRO A 68 -2.06 17.87 16.38
N PRO A 69 -2.44 18.24 17.62
CA PRO A 69 -3.81 18.61 17.92
C PRO A 69 -4.21 19.82 17.09
N LEU A 70 -5.28 19.66 16.30
CA LEU A 70 -5.95 20.79 15.65
C LEU A 70 -6.34 21.80 16.74
N PRO A 71 -6.16 23.12 16.50
CA PRO A 71 -6.43 24.13 17.50
C PRO A 71 -7.90 24.08 17.92
N LEU A 72 -8.13 23.79 19.19
CA LEU A 72 -9.44 23.76 19.83
C LEU A 72 -10.02 25.19 19.79
N ILE A 73 -11.04 25.42 18.98
CA ILE A 73 -11.82 26.66 19.01
C ILE A 73 -12.47 26.74 20.39
N ARG A 74 -11.99 27.66 21.24
CA ARG A 74 -12.56 27.91 22.57
C ARG A 74 -13.98 28.49 22.42
N PRO A 75 -15.01 27.90 23.04
CA PRO A 75 -16.32 28.51 23.10
C PRO A 75 -16.30 29.74 24.02
N LEU A 76 -16.96 30.80 23.54
CA LEU A 76 -17.12 32.10 24.18
C LEU A 76 -17.82 31.92 25.55
N ARG A 77 -17.10 32.21 26.64
CA ARG A 77 -17.66 32.15 27.99
C ARG A 77 -18.35 33.46 28.34
N ASP A 78 -19.68 33.42 28.35
CA ASP A 78 -20.53 34.42 28.99
C ASP A 78 -20.10 34.67 30.44
N SER A 79 -19.90 35.94 30.79
CA SER A 79 -19.59 36.38 32.15
C SER A 79 -20.62 37.40 32.63
N ARG A 80 -21.64 36.93 33.34
CA ARG A 80 -22.34 37.67 34.41
C ARG A 80 -21.79 37.09 35.73
N GLY A 81 -21.38 37.81 36.76
CA GLY A 81 -21.17 39.21 37.06
C GLY A 81 -20.88 39.30 38.57
N SER A 82 -20.12 40.28 39.08
CA SER A 82 -20.33 40.84 40.42
C SER A 82 -19.45 42.07 40.72
N SER A 83 -20.09 43.23 40.71
CA SER A 83 -20.07 44.28 41.74
C SER A 83 -18.76 44.63 42.47
N ARG A 84 -18.17 45.79 42.14
CA ARG A 84 -17.63 46.78 43.11
C ARG A 84 -17.73 48.22 42.58
N ARG A 85 -18.73 48.94 43.14
CA ARG A 85 -18.97 50.38 43.41
C ARG A 85 -18.32 51.53 42.59
N PRO A 86 -18.99 52.71 42.53
CA PRO A 86 -18.84 53.70 41.46
C PRO A 86 -18.00 54.92 41.87
N ARG A 87 -17.37 55.57 40.88
CA ARG A 87 -17.03 57.00 40.94
C ARG A 87 -17.42 57.68 39.63
N ARG A 88 -18.35 58.62 39.73
CA ARG A 88 -18.63 59.62 38.69
C ARG A 88 -17.50 60.64 38.67
N LEU A 89 -17.15 61.14 37.49
CA LEU A 89 -17.14 62.57 37.18
C LEU A 89 -16.83 62.80 35.69
N ASP A 90 -17.59 63.72 35.13
CA ASP A 90 -17.58 64.21 33.76
C ASP A 90 -16.21 64.69 33.28
N GLY A 91 -15.98 64.62 31.96
CA GLY A 91 -14.89 65.38 31.35
C GLY A 91 -14.52 64.95 29.95
N ARG A 92 -15.15 65.59 28.96
CA ARG A 92 -14.69 65.85 27.57
C ARG A 92 -13.33 65.24 27.18
N ARG A 93 -13.30 64.48 26.08
CA ARG A 93 -12.20 64.57 25.08
C ARG A 93 -12.57 63.90 23.74
N ARG A 94 -12.09 64.54 22.68
CA ARG A 94 -12.30 64.32 21.24
C ARG A 94 -11.91 62.92 20.76
N PRO A 95 -12.44 62.44 19.62
CA PRO A 95 -11.99 61.19 19.01
C PRO A 95 -10.61 61.38 18.35
N LEU A 96 -9.66 60.52 18.69
CA LEU A 96 -8.40 60.33 17.95
C LEU A 96 -8.61 59.25 16.86
N PRO A 97 -7.89 59.30 15.73
CA PRO A 97 -8.17 58.45 14.58
C PRO A 97 -7.71 57.01 14.80
N LEU A 98 -8.43 56.06 14.20
CA LEU A 98 -8.07 54.64 14.15
C LEU A 98 -6.69 54.43 13.48
N PRO A 99 -5.81 53.58 14.03
CA PRO A 99 -4.60 53.16 13.32
C PRO A 99 -4.97 52.22 12.18
N GLN A 100 -4.50 52.54 10.97
CA GLN A 100 -4.65 51.69 9.78
C GLN A 100 -3.77 50.42 9.89
N PRO A 101 -4.19 49.28 9.30
CA PRO A 101 -3.39 48.05 9.29
C PRO A 101 -2.11 48.21 8.45
N PRO A 102 -1.02 47.49 8.78
CA PRO A 102 0.26 47.64 8.11
C PRO A 102 0.18 47.19 6.64
N ARG A 103 0.65 48.06 5.74
CA ARG A 103 0.83 47.76 4.31
C ARG A 103 1.96 46.73 4.12
N PRO A 104 1.84 45.79 3.15
CA PRO A 104 2.89 44.83 2.86
C PRO A 104 4.14 45.54 2.32
N ARG A 105 5.31 45.16 2.83
CA ARG A 105 6.60 45.72 2.41
C ARG A 105 6.96 45.20 1.01
N PRO A 106 7.58 46.03 0.14
CA PRO A 106 8.10 45.56 -1.14
C PRO A 106 9.33 44.66 -0.92
N PRO A 107 9.55 43.64 -1.77
CA PRO A 107 10.67 42.72 -1.62
C PRO A 107 12.01 43.41 -1.92
N ARG A 108 13.02 43.12 -1.09
CA ARG A 108 14.40 43.52 -1.32
C ARG A 108 15.03 42.67 -2.43
N PRO A 109 15.89 43.24 -3.29
CA PRO A 109 16.57 42.48 -4.34
C PRO A 109 17.79 41.76 -3.77
N GLY A 110 17.94 40.48 -4.10
CA GLY A 110 19.20 39.74 -3.92
C GLY A 110 19.20 38.67 -2.82
N ALA A 111 18.64 37.51 -3.13
CA ALA A 111 19.13 36.20 -2.71
C ALA A 111 18.47 35.16 -3.62
N GLY A 112 19.29 34.35 -4.31
CA GLY A 112 18.88 33.48 -5.41
C GLY A 112 17.78 32.49 -5.03
N ASP A 113 16.58 32.78 -5.51
CA ASP A 113 15.44 31.88 -5.51
C ASP A 113 15.64 30.84 -6.63
N SER A 114 16.21 29.71 -6.26
CA SER A 114 16.36 28.53 -7.13
C SER A 114 15.07 27.69 -7.18
N ASP A 115 13.92 28.25 -6.80
CA ASP A 115 12.64 27.52 -6.76
C ASP A 115 11.61 28.08 -7.74
N ARG A 116 12.07 28.51 -8.92
CA ARG A 116 11.18 28.61 -10.08
C ARG A 116 10.93 27.21 -10.63
N LEU A 117 9.94 26.53 -10.08
CA LEU A 117 9.27 25.41 -10.75
C LEU A 117 8.64 25.93 -12.04
N ILE A 118 9.39 25.88 -13.13
CA ILE A 118 8.92 26.24 -14.47
C ILE A 118 7.96 25.14 -14.91
N ALA A 119 6.68 25.48 -15.06
CA ALA A 119 5.73 24.65 -15.79
C ALA A 119 6.17 24.56 -17.26
N LEU A 120 6.85 23.47 -17.63
CA LEU A 120 7.33 23.17 -18.97
C LEU A 120 6.24 22.46 -19.78
N SER A 121 5.12 23.12 -20.06
CA SER A 121 4.08 22.58 -20.95
C SER A 121 4.18 23.09 -22.40
N ALA A 122 4.99 24.11 -22.67
CA ALA A 122 5.22 24.66 -24.02
C ALA A 122 6.43 24.04 -24.76
N SER A 123 7.16 23.15 -24.10
CA SER A 123 8.41 22.54 -24.59
C SER A 123 8.19 21.49 -25.69
N ALA A 124 7.18 20.64 -25.54
CA ALA A 124 6.92 19.57 -26.51
C ALA A 124 6.61 20.07 -27.92
N ALA A 125 5.91 21.21 -28.06
CA ALA A 125 5.63 21.81 -29.36
C ALA A 125 6.89 22.37 -30.03
N GLU A 126 7.77 23.04 -29.27
CA GLU A 126 9.05 23.53 -29.79
C GLU A 126 9.97 22.37 -30.21
N ALA A 127 9.97 21.28 -29.44
CA ALA A 127 10.69 20.06 -29.76
C ALA A 127 10.11 19.36 -31.01
N ALA A 128 8.79 19.25 -31.13
CA ALA A 128 8.14 18.67 -32.31
C ALA A 128 8.43 19.48 -33.59
N ASP A 129 8.36 20.81 -33.51
CA ASP A 129 8.71 21.70 -34.63
C ASP A 129 10.18 21.54 -35.05
N PHE A 130 11.07 21.35 -34.07
CA PHE A 130 12.48 21.07 -34.32
C PHE A 130 12.67 19.73 -35.03
N VAL A 131 12.04 18.66 -34.54
CA VAL A 131 12.13 17.34 -35.16
C VAL A 131 11.60 17.39 -36.58
N ALA A 132 10.45 18.03 -36.81
CA ALA A 132 9.89 18.22 -38.14
C ALA A 132 10.80 19.05 -39.05
N ALA A 133 11.49 20.08 -38.54
CA ALA A 133 12.46 20.84 -39.33
C ALA A 133 13.70 20.02 -39.67
N PHE A 134 14.23 19.28 -38.69
CA PHE A 134 15.38 18.42 -38.89
C PHE A 134 15.08 17.29 -39.89
N GLU A 135 13.91 16.67 -39.80
CA GLU A 135 13.49 15.63 -40.74
C GLU A 135 13.27 16.19 -42.14
N ARG A 136 12.72 17.41 -42.29
CA ARG A 136 12.60 18.05 -43.60
C ARG A 136 13.95 18.39 -44.25
N ASP A 137 14.92 18.82 -43.45
CA ASP A 137 16.20 19.29 -43.98
C ASP A 137 17.19 18.13 -44.21
N PHE A 138 17.11 17.08 -43.39
CA PHE A 138 18.09 15.99 -43.35
C PHE A 138 17.51 14.59 -43.58
N ALA A 139 16.22 14.38 -43.35
CA ALA A 139 15.53 13.10 -43.53
C ALA A 139 14.53 13.10 -44.69
N ALA A 140 14.61 14.08 -45.62
CA ALA A 140 13.74 14.19 -46.80
C ALA A 140 13.92 13.08 -47.86
N GLY A 141 14.67 12.02 -47.55
CA GLY A 141 14.74 10.80 -48.33
C GLY A 141 14.22 9.62 -47.52
N ASP A 142 13.18 8.96 -48.04
CA ASP A 142 12.53 7.78 -47.48
C ASP A 142 13.58 6.66 -47.28
N GLY A 143 14.13 6.54 -46.05
CA GLY A 143 15.14 5.54 -45.69
C GLY A 143 16.53 6.08 -45.30
N ALA A 144 16.74 7.40 -45.19
CA ALA A 144 17.99 7.92 -44.62
C ALA A 144 18.13 7.48 -43.13
N PRO A 145 19.27 6.91 -42.72
CA PRO A 145 19.44 6.47 -41.35
C PRO A 145 19.71 7.69 -40.45
N ALA A 146 18.63 8.31 -39.98
CA ALA A 146 18.67 9.41 -39.02
C ALA A 146 18.40 8.91 -37.60
N PRO A 147 19.02 9.53 -36.57
CA PRO A 147 18.64 9.28 -35.19
C PRO A 147 17.20 9.76 -34.95
N ARG A 148 16.40 8.95 -34.25
CA ARG A 148 15.01 9.23 -33.90
C ARG A 148 14.96 10.19 -32.73
N PHE A 149 14.85 11.48 -33.04
CA PHE A 149 14.67 12.51 -32.02
C PHE A 149 13.27 12.45 -31.43
N VAL A 150 13.19 12.58 -30.11
CA VAL A 150 11.92 12.61 -29.39
C VAL A 150 11.33 14.02 -29.45
N ALA A 151 10.08 14.11 -29.89
CA ALA A 151 9.27 15.34 -29.92
C ALA A 151 8.65 15.67 -28.55
N GLU A 152 9.44 15.53 -27.48
CA GLU A 152 9.05 15.80 -26.10
C GLU A 152 9.96 16.89 -25.52
N GLY A 153 9.50 17.59 -24.48
CA GLY A 153 10.35 18.56 -23.80
C GLY A 153 11.58 17.91 -23.17
N PHE A 154 12.62 18.69 -22.89
CA PHE A 154 13.87 18.14 -22.35
C PHE A 154 13.66 17.34 -21.05
N MET A 155 12.83 17.85 -20.14
CA MET A 155 12.54 17.18 -18.87
C MET A 155 11.74 15.88 -19.06
N ASP A 156 10.85 15.84 -20.04
CA ASP A 156 10.06 14.64 -20.35
C ASP A 156 10.95 13.57 -20.97
N ALA A 157 11.83 13.95 -21.90
CA ALA A 157 12.84 13.07 -22.47
C ALA A 157 13.79 12.52 -21.39
N LEU A 158 14.19 13.33 -20.41
CA LEU A 158 15.00 12.92 -19.26
C LEU A 158 14.27 11.95 -18.31
N GLN A 159 12.96 12.16 -18.11
CA GLN A 159 12.14 11.22 -17.35
C GLN A 159 11.96 9.90 -18.11
N ARG A 160 11.78 9.97 -19.43
CA ARG A 160 11.67 8.80 -20.29
C ARG A 160 12.96 7.98 -20.26
N SER A 161 14.12 8.63 -20.34
CA SER A 161 15.41 7.95 -20.24
C SER A 161 15.59 7.25 -18.90
N GLN A 162 15.10 7.83 -17.78
CA GLN A 162 15.09 7.17 -16.47
C GLN A 162 14.19 5.95 -16.41
N ARG A 163 12.99 6.04 -16.99
CA ARG A 163 12.02 4.93 -17.01
C ARG A 163 12.51 3.76 -17.85
N GLU A 164 13.20 4.06 -18.95
CA GLU A 164 13.78 3.06 -19.86
C GLU A 164 15.20 2.62 -19.46
N TYR A 165 15.80 3.24 -18.43
CA TYR A 165 17.21 3.05 -18.01
C TYR A 165 18.21 3.26 -19.15
N LYS A 166 17.99 4.31 -19.94
CA LYS A 166 18.84 4.71 -21.07
C LYS A 166 19.50 6.07 -20.82
N LEU A 167 20.59 6.31 -21.54
CA LEU A 167 21.25 7.61 -21.58
C LEU A 167 20.49 8.56 -22.51
N LEU A 168 20.53 9.86 -22.22
CA LEU A 168 19.91 10.90 -23.04
C LEU A 168 20.99 11.54 -23.92
N PHE A 169 20.84 11.45 -25.24
CA PHE A 169 21.70 12.13 -26.20
C PHE A 169 21.09 13.49 -26.54
N VAL A 170 21.80 14.56 -26.20
CA VAL A 170 21.38 15.94 -26.40
C VAL A 170 22.10 16.53 -27.60
N TYR A 171 21.34 16.98 -28.59
CA TYR A 171 21.83 17.68 -29.76
C TYR A 171 21.35 19.13 -29.77
N LEU A 172 22.29 20.07 -29.77
CA LEU A 172 22.01 21.50 -29.88
C LEU A 172 22.62 22.06 -31.16
N HIS A 173 21.79 22.70 -31.98
CA HIS A 173 22.25 23.37 -33.19
C HIS A 173 21.81 24.84 -33.26
N SER A 174 22.60 25.63 -34.00
CA SER A 174 22.19 26.93 -34.51
C SER A 174 21.99 26.82 -36.02
N PRO A 175 20.83 27.17 -36.58
CA PRO A 175 20.62 27.12 -38.03
C PRO A 175 21.52 28.12 -38.79
N ASP A 176 22.10 29.11 -38.08
CA ASP A 176 22.96 30.14 -38.66
C ASP A 176 24.43 29.69 -38.80
N HIS A 177 24.79 28.47 -38.37
CA HIS A 177 26.17 27.99 -38.38
C HIS A 177 26.48 27.08 -39.58
N PRO A 178 27.53 27.37 -40.37
CA PRO A 178 27.81 26.66 -41.63
C PRO A 178 28.22 25.20 -41.45
N ASP A 179 28.77 24.83 -40.28
CA ASP A 179 29.24 23.45 -40.02
C ASP A 179 28.11 22.47 -39.66
N VAL A 180 26.89 22.97 -39.36
CA VAL A 180 25.75 22.13 -38.96
C VAL A 180 25.31 21.17 -40.07
N PRO A 181 25.04 21.61 -41.32
CA PRO A 181 24.61 20.69 -42.36
C PRO A 181 25.69 19.66 -42.73
N ALA A 182 26.96 20.05 -42.75
CA ALA A 182 28.08 19.15 -43.02
C ALA A 182 28.21 18.07 -41.92
N PHE A 183 28.01 18.45 -40.67
CA PHE A 183 28.05 17.53 -39.53
C PHE A 183 26.84 16.59 -39.48
N CYS A 184 25.63 17.12 -39.75
CA CYS A 184 24.42 16.29 -39.81
C CYS A 184 24.51 15.24 -40.91
N ALA A 185 24.89 15.65 -42.13
CA ALA A 185 24.99 14.75 -43.27
C ALA A 185 26.15 13.75 -43.14
N GLY A 186 27.31 14.18 -42.64
CA GLY A 186 28.52 13.34 -42.60
C GLY A 186 28.70 12.50 -41.34
N SER A 187 28.13 12.90 -40.20
CA SER A 187 28.41 12.29 -38.89
C SER A 187 27.15 11.72 -38.24
N LEU A 188 26.10 12.54 -38.07
CA LEU A 188 24.86 12.10 -37.39
C LEU A 188 23.98 11.18 -38.25
N CYS A 189 23.88 11.45 -39.56
CA CYS A 189 23.11 10.63 -40.49
C CYS A 189 23.92 9.42 -41.04
N SER A 190 25.04 9.07 -40.40
CA SER A 190 25.74 7.83 -40.71
C SER A 190 24.92 6.65 -40.21
N PRO A 191 24.73 5.57 -41.03
CA PRO A 191 23.93 4.40 -40.65
C PRO A 191 24.36 3.77 -39.34
N VAL A 192 25.67 3.72 -39.09
CA VAL A 192 26.24 3.08 -37.91
C VAL A 192 25.96 3.93 -36.65
N VAL A 193 26.09 5.26 -36.76
CA VAL A 193 25.83 6.19 -35.65
C VAL A 193 24.34 6.24 -35.32
N ALA A 194 23.48 6.38 -36.32
CA ALA A 194 22.04 6.47 -36.13
C ALA A 194 21.46 5.19 -35.51
N ALA A 195 21.89 4.01 -35.98
CA ALA A 195 21.48 2.73 -35.39
C ALA A 195 21.91 2.64 -33.92
N PHE A 196 23.18 2.96 -33.63
CA PHE A 196 23.70 2.91 -32.26
C PHE A 196 22.98 3.87 -31.31
N VAL A 197 22.67 5.08 -31.77
CA VAL A 197 21.93 6.09 -31.00
C VAL A 197 20.49 5.62 -30.74
N ASN A 198 19.82 5.06 -31.73
CA ASN A 198 18.43 4.61 -31.61
C ASN A 198 18.26 3.42 -30.66
N GLU A 199 19.25 2.53 -30.58
CA GLU A 199 19.20 1.36 -29.71
C GLU A 199 19.51 1.73 -28.24
N ASN A 200 20.59 2.50 -28.03
CA ASN A 200 21.15 2.71 -26.69
C ASN A 200 20.71 4.01 -26.01
N PHE A 201 20.28 5.02 -26.79
CA PHE A 201 20.00 6.36 -26.28
C PHE A 201 18.58 6.82 -26.58
N VAL A 202 18.09 7.73 -25.75
CA VAL A 202 16.96 8.60 -26.09
C VAL A 202 17.56 9.84 -26.74
N ALA A 203 17.31 10.09 -28.03
CA ALA A 203 17.82 11.27 -28.70
C ALA A 203 16.86 12.46 -28.50
N TRP A 204 17.38 13.58 -28.02
CA TRP A 204 16.66 14.84 -27.89
C TRP A 204 17.42 15.94 -28.62
N GLY A 205 16.69 16.78 -29.35
CA GLY A 205 17.26 17.85 -30.16
C GLY A 205 16.60 19.19 -29.87
N GLY A 206 17.41 20.26 -29.84
CA GLY A 206 16.92 21.61 -29.63
C GLY A 206 17.68 22.65 -30.45
N SER A 207 16.96 23.65 -30.95
CA SER A 207 17.57 24.81 -31.61
C SER A 207 17.84 25.91 -30.60
N ILE A 208 19.00 26.56 -30.65
CA ILE A 208 19.33 27.69 -29.75
C ILE A 208 18.45 28.92 -29.98
N ARG A 209 17.71 28.98 -31.10
CA ARG A 209 16.71 30.04 -31.35
C ARG A 209 15.46 29.90 -30.48
N ARG A 210 15.23 28.71 -29.91
CA ARG A 210 14.08 28.40 -29.06
C ARG A 210 14.46 28.49 -27.60
N THR A 211 13.45 28.63 -26.75
CA THR A 211 13.67 28.89 -25.32
C THR A 211 14.32 27.71 -24.61
N GLU A 212 13.99 26.47 -24.99
CA GLU A 212 14.61 25.26 -24.44
C GLU A 212 16.07 25.08 -24.86
N GLY A 213 16.37 25.23 -26.15
CA GLY A 213 17.74 25.09 -26.65
C GLY A 213 18.68 26.14 -26.05
N PHE A 214 18.22 27.38 -25.87
CA PHE A 214 19.00 28.43 -25.22
C PHE A 214 19.28 28.15 -23.74
N LYS A 215 18.26 27.69 -23.00
CA LYS A 215 18.42 27.30 -21.58
C LYS A 215 19.44 26.17 -21.45
N MET A 216 19.34 25.14 -22.30
CA MET A 216 20.26 24.02 -22.28
C MET A 216 21.67 24.42 -22.70
N SER A 217 21.85 25.32 -23.67
CA SER A 217 23.18 25.82 -24.01
C SER A 217 23.85 26.54 -22.85
N ASN A 218 23.09 27.31 -22.06
CA ASN A 218 23.64 28.01 -20.89
C ASN A 218 23.98 27.03 -19.75
N SER A 219 23.10 26.05 -19.49
CA SER A 219 23.32 25.02 -18.47
C SER A 219 24.51 24.11 -18.79
N LEU A 220 24.67 23.72 -20.06
CA LEU A 220 25.76 22.86 -20.54
C LEU A 220 27.02 23.65 -20.92
N LYS A 221 27.02 24.97 -20.76
CA LYS A 221 28.11 25.89 -21.15
C LYS A 221 28.58 25.68 -22.60
N ALA A 222 27.63 25.42 -23.50
CA ALA A 222 27.91 25.23 -24.91
C ALA A 222 28.29 26.57 -25.55
N SER A 223 29.56 26.72 -25.94
CA SER A 223 30.09 27.93 -26.59
C SER A 223 30.27 27.80 -28.11
N ARG A 224 30.12 26.58 -28.66
CA ARG A 224 30.35 26.27 -30.07
C ARG A 224 29.25 25.32 -30.57
N PHE A 225 28.75 25.56 -31.79
CA PHE A 225 27.69 24.77 -32.42
C PHE A 225 28.19 24.15 -33.72
N PRO A 226 27.81 22.91 -34.08
CA PRO A 226 26.91 22.00 -33.36
C PRO A 226 27.51 21.45 -32.04
N PHE A 227 26.69 21.36 -31.00
CA PHE A 227 27.06 20.82 -29.70
C PHE A 227 26.29 19.52 -29.45
N CYS A 228 27.02 18.45 -29.13
CA CYS A 228 26.45 17.15 -28.76
C CYS A 228 26.96 16.77 -27.38
N ALA A 229 26.05 16.32 -26.52
CA ALA A 229 26.37 15.85 -25.19
C ALA A 229 25.56 14.61 -24.85
N VAL A 230 26.16 13.71 -24.09
CA VAL A 230 25.44 12.62 -23.43
C VAL A 230 25.22 13.03 -21.99
N VAL A 231 23.96 12.99 -21.57
CA VAL A 231 23.56 13.28 -20.21
C VAL A 231 22.81 12.09 -19.64
N MET A 232 22.91 11.93 -18.33
CA MET A 232 22.04 11.03 -17.58
C MET A 232 21.27 11.81 -16.53
N ALA A 233 20.12 11.26 -16.17
CA ALA A 233 19.45 11.73 -14.98
C ALA A 233 20.21 11.23 -13.74
N SER A 234 20.52 12.18 -12.86
CA SER A 234 21.04 11.91 -11.52
C SER A 234 19.89 11.88 -10.52
N THR A 235 20.17 11.36 -9.33
CA THR A 235 19.29 11.48 -8.16
C THR A 235 18.88 12.95 -7.96
N ASN A 236 17.58 13.18 -7.69
CA ASN A 236 16.94 14.50 -7.51
C ASN A 236 16.68 15.33 -8.78
N GLN A 237 16.35 14.71 -9.92
CA GLN A 237 16.05 15.42 -11.18
C GLN A 237 17.19 16.33 -11.67
N ARG A 238 18.43 16.08 -11.22
CA ARG A 238 19.60 16.80 -11.70
C ARG A 238 20.12 16.13 -12.97
N ILE A 239 20.72 16.93 -13.83
CA ILE A 239 21.35 16.47 -15.06
C ILE A 239 22.83 16.25 -14.75
N ALA A 240 23.31 15.01 -14.90
CA ALA A 240 24.74 14.72 -14.90
C ALA A 240 25.22 14.74 -16.35
N LEU A 241 26.06 15.72 -16.70
CA LEU A 241 26.74 15.75 -17.98
C LEU A 241 27.86 14.70 -17.93
N LEU A 242 27.71 13.64 -18.71
CA LEU A 242 28.67 12.53 -18.75
C LEU A 242 29.82 12.87 -19.69
N GLN A 243 29.48 13.23 -20.92
CA GLN A 243 30.47 13.49 -21.95
C GLN A 243 29.97 14.57 -22.90
N GLN A 244 30.83 15.55 -23.13
CA GLN A 244 30.69 16.48 -24.25
C GLN A 244 31.39 15.85 -25.46
N VAL A 245 30.62 15.52 -26.51
CA VAL A 245 31.10 14.74 -27.65
C VAL A 245 31.65 15.66 -28.75
N CYS A 246 31.00 16.80 -29.00
CA CYS A 246 31.32 17.65 -30.15
C CYS A 246 31.65 19.10 -29.75
N THR A 247 32.92 19.46 -29.92
CA THR A 247 33.43 20.85 -29.93
C THR A 247 34.12 21.18 -31.27
N ARG A 248 34.27 20.19 -32.16
CA ARG A 248 34.94 20.24 -33.48
C ARG A 248 34.26 19.19 -34.40
N PRO A 249 34.17 19.39 -35.72
CA PRO A 249 33.72 18.33 -36.64
C PRO A 249 34.65 17.12 -36.49
N LYS A 250 34.09 16.01 -36.02
CA LYS A 250 34.77 14.73 -35.81
C LYS A 250 34.28 13.72 -36.84
N SER A 251 35.14 12.76 -37.18
CA SER A 251 34.75 11.65 -38.02
C SER A 251 33.62 10.84 -37.33
N PRO A 252 32.73 10.19 -38.11
CA PRO A 252 31.67 9.35 -37.54
C PRO A 252 32.24 8.21 -36.67
N GLU A 253 33.42 7.69 -37.01
CA GLU A 253 34.11 6.63 -36.26
C GLU A 253 34.55 7.09 -34.86
N GLU A 254 35.16 8.28 -34.76
CA GLU A 254 35.55 8.84 -33.47
C GLU A 254 34.33 9.09 -32.56
N MET A 255 33.21 9.52 -33.15
CA MET A 255 31.97 9.70 -32.40
C MET A 255 31.45 8.38 -31.84
N LEU A 256 31.45 7.32 -32.65
CA LEU A 256 31.05 5.99 -32.21
C LEU A 256 31.92 5.50 -31.07
N THR A 257 33.25 5.63 -31.16
CA THR A 257 34.16 5.20 -30.09
C THR A 257 33.87 5.94 -28.77
N ILE A 258 33.58 7.24 -28.83
CA ILE A 258 33.22 8.01 -27.63
C ILE A 258 31.87 7.56 -27.07
N LEU A 259 30.85 7.42 -27.92
CA LEU A 259 29.51 6.99 -27.48
C LEU A 259 29.53 5.57 -26.88
N GLN A 260 30.28 4.65 -27.49
CA GLN A 260 30.49 3.29 -26.99
C GLN A 260 31.17 3.29 -25.63
N ARG A 261 32.28 4.04 -25.48
CA ARG A 261 32.96 4.18 -24.18
C ARG A 261 32.01 4.69 -23.10
N VAL A 262 31.20 5.72 -23.39
CA VAL A 262 30.26 6.30 -22.42
C VAL A 262 29.17 5.29 -22.02
N VAL A 263 28.68 4.49 -22.97
CA VAL A 263 27.72 3.41 -22.65
C VAL A 263 28.38 2.35 -21.78
N GLU A 264 29.56 1.86 -22.14
CA GLU A 264 30.27 0.83 -21.37
C GLU A 264 30.60 1.30 -19.95
N GLU A 265 31.05 2.56 -19.80
CA GLU A 265 31.41 3.16 -18.51
C GLU A 265 30.18 3.32 -17.59
N HIS A 266 29.04 3.73 -18.13
CA HIS A 266 27.83 3.98 -17.35
C HIS A 266 26.83 2.81 -17.32
N SER A 267 27.05 1.75 -18.09
CA SER A 267 26.21 0.53 -18.11
C SER A 267 26.01 -0.09 -16.72
N PRO A 268 27.03 -0.27 -15.87
CA PRO A 268 26.84 -0.84 -14.54
C PRO A 268 25.91 0.00 -13.66
N SER A 269 25.99 1.33 -13.76
CA SER A 269 25.13 2.24 -13.01
C SER A 269 23.67 2.17 -13.48
N LEU A 270 23.44 2.04 -14.80
CA LEU A 270 22.10 1.86 -15.36
C LEU A 270 21.48 0.51 -14.97
N ILE A 271 22.27 -0.57 -15.00
CA ILE A 271 21.83 -1.91 -14.61
C ILE A 271 21.49 -1.92 -13.11
N ALA A 272 22.33 -1.35 -12.25
CA ALA A 272 22.07 -1.24 -10.83
C ALA A 272 20.77 -0.44 -10.56
N ALA A 273 20.61 0.72 -11.21
CA ALA A 273 19.40 1.53 -11.08
C ALA A 273 18.14 0.77 -11.55
N ARG A 274 18.25 -0.05 -12.61
CA ARG A 274 17.17 -0.91 -13.10
C ARG A 274 16.79 -1.99 -12.09
N LEU A 275 17.76 -2.69 -11.54
CA LEU A 275 17.53 -3.74 -10.54
C LEU A 275 16.90 -3.17 -9.27
N GLU A 276 17.43 -2.07 -8.75
CA GLU A 276 16.86 -1.39 -7.57
C GLU A 276 15.41 -0.93 -7.79
N ALA A 277 15.09 -0.46 -9.00
CA ALA A 277 13.74 -0.03 -9.32
C ALA A 277 12.76 -1.19 -9.50
N GLU A 278 13.22 -2.29 -10.09
CA GLU A 278 12.45 -3.52 -10.18
C GLU A 278 12.18 -4.09 -8.78
N GLU A 279 13.19 -4.10 -7.91
CA GLU A 279 13.06 -4.52 -6.52
C GLU A 279 12.05 -3.64 -5.76
N ARG A 280 12.15 -2.30 -5.90
CA ARG A 280 11.18 -1.37 -5.30
C ARG A 280 9.75 -1.64 -5.77
N ARG A 281 9.57 -1.91 -7.06
CA ARG A 281 8.26 -2.23 -7.64
C ARG A 281 7.72 -3.57 -7.10
N ASN A 282 8.58 -4.58 -6.99
CA ASN A 282 8.20 -5.89 -6.46
C ASN A 282 7.82 -5.79 -4.98
N ASN A 283 8.62 -5.08 -4.18
CA ASN A 283 8.33 -4.81 -2.77
C ASN A 283 7.02 -4.05 -2.57
N GLN A 284 6.70 -3.11 -3.47
CA GLN A 284 5.41 -2.41 -3.44
C GLN A 284 4.25 -3.34 -3.78
N ARG A 285 4.37 -4.15 -4.84
CA ARG A 285 3.35 -5.13 -5.22
C ARG A 285 3.06 -6.13 -4.11
N LEU A 286 4.11 -6.65 -3.47
CA LEU A 286 3.97 -7.60 -2.37
C LEU A 286 3.19 -6.98 -1.19
N ARG A 287 3.44 -5.70 -0.87
CA ARG A 287 2.68 -4.98 0.17
C ARG A 287 1.22 -4.78 -0.23
N GLU A 288 0.96 -4.40 -1.47
CA GLU A 288 -0.41 -4.21 -1.97
C GLU A 288 -1.21 -5.52 -1.94
N GLU A 289 -0.58 -6.65 -2.28
CA GLU A 289 -1.18 -7.98 -2.19
C GLU A 289 -1.47 -8.38 -0.73
N GLN A 290 -0.53 -8.13 0.19
CA GLN A 290 -0.72 -8.40 1.62
C GLN A 290 -1.85 -7.54 2.20
N ASP A 291 -1.88 -6.25 1.89
CA ASP A 291 -2.91 -5.31 2.34
C ASP A 291 -4.29 -5.66 1.75
N ALA A 292 -4.35 -6.17 0.52
CA ALA A 292 -5.58 -6.67 -0.08
C ALA A 292 -6.07 -7.95 0.61
N ALA A 293 -5.19 -8.92 0.87
CA ALA A 293 -5.53 -10.15 1.57
C ALA A 293 -5.99 -9.89 3.01
N TYR A 294 -5.32 -8.99 3.72
CA TYR A 294 -5.70 -8.60 5.08
C TYR A 294 -7.08 -7.92 5.11
N ARG A 295 -7.35 -7.00 4.19
CA ARG A 295 -8.66 -6.35 4.09
C ARG A 295 -9.78 -7.35 3.80
N ALA A 296 -9.56 -8.28 2.86
CA ALA A 296 -10.53 -9.32 2.55
C ALA A 296 -10.83 -10.23 3.75
N ALA A 297 -9.80 -10.63 4.50
CA ALA A 297 -9.96 -11.41 5.72
C ALA A 297 -10.77 -10.66 6.79
N LEU A 298 -10.43 -9.38 7.01
CA LEU A 298 -11.13 -8.53 7.98
C LEU A 298 -12.61 -8.36 7.62
N GLU A 299 -12.92 -8.13 6.35
CA GLU A 299 -14.30 -8.01 5.87
C GLU A 299 -15.08 -9.32 6.02
N ALA A 300 -14.44 -10.46 5.73
CA ALA A 300 -15.04 -11.78 5.90
C ALA A 300 -15.35 -12.06 7.38
N ASP A 301 -14.44 -11.74 8.29
CA ASP A 301 -14.65 -11.95 9.73
C ASP A 301 -15.77 -11.06 10.27
N GLN A 302 -15.80 -9.78 9.87
CA GLN A 302 -16.91 -8.89 10.21
C GLN A 302 -18.25 -9.37 9.63
N ALA A 303 -18.25 -9.93 8.41
CA ALA A 303 -19.46 -10.47 7.80
C ALA A 303 -19.96 -11.71 8.56
N ARG A 304 -19.07 -12.63 8.94
CA ARG A 304 -19.40 -13.80 9.77
C ARG A 304 -19.94 -13.38 11.15
N GLU A 305 -19.36 -12.34 11.75
CA GLU A 305 -19.85 -11.83 13.05
C GLU A 305 -21.25 -11.22 12.93
N ARG A 306 -21.51 -10.44 11.88
CA ARG A 306 -22.87 -9.93 11.58
C ARG A 306 -23.87 -11.06 11.37
N GLN A 307 -23.52 -12.07 10.58
CA GLN A 307 -24.39 -13.24 10.35
C GLN A 307 -24.71 -13.99 11.65
N ARG A 308 -23.70 -14.25 12.49
CA ARG A 308 -23.92 -14.92 13.79
C ARG A 308 -24.84 -14.13 14.71
N ARG A 309 -24.71 -12.79 14.71
CA ARG A 309 -25.57 -11.93 15.52
C ARG A 309 -27.02 -11.94 15.03
N GLU A 310 -27.23 -11.85 13.72
CA GLU A 310 -28.57 -11.92 13.12
C GLU A 310 -29.21 -13.30 13.35
N GLU A 311 -28.45 -14.39 13.29
CA GLU A 311 -28.93 -15.74 13.59
C GLU A 311 -29.32 -15.89 15.06
N GLN A 312 -28.51 -15.37 15.98
CA GLN A 312 -28.83 -15.35 17.41
C GLN A 312 -30.12 -14.58 17.67
N GLU A 313 -30.27 -13.38 17.11
CA GLU A 313 -31.48 -12.58 17.27
C GLU A 313 -32.71 -13.29 16.71
N ARG A 314 -32.62 -13.92 15.53
CA ARG A 314 -33.71 -14.75 14.97
C ARG A 314 -34.05 -15.93 15.86
N LEU A 315 -33.06 -16.56 16.50
CA LEU A 315 -33.29 -17.68 17.41
C LEU A 315 -33.98 -17.21 18.69
N GLU A 316 -33.55 -16.09 19.25
CA GLU A 316 -34.15 -15.45 20.42
C GLU A 316 -35.60 -15.04 20.16
N GLU A 317 -35.89 -14.40 19.02
CA GLU A 317 -37.26 -14.08 18.63
C GLU A 317 -38.14 -15.33 18.51
N LYS A 318 -37.62 -16.40 17.90
CA LYS A 318 -38.35 -17.69 17.79
C LYS A 318 -38.63 -18.27 19.18
N LEU A 319 -37.64 -18.26 20.07
CA LEU A 319 -37.80 -18.73 21.46
C LEU A 319 -38.80 -17.87 22.24
N GLN A 320 -38.78 -16.55 22.06
CA GLN A 320 -39.76 -15.63 22.66
C GLN A 320 -41.18 -15.94 22.18
N LYS A 321 -41.41 -16.05 20.86
CA LYS A 321 -42.71 -16.41 20.28
C LYS A 321 -43.22 -17.77 20.76
N LEU A 322 -42.32 -18.76 20.88
CA LEU A 322 -42.65 -20.09 21.40
C LEU A 322 -43.05 -20.01 22.89
N ASN A 323 -42.28 -19.29 23.70
CA ASN A 323 -42.55 -19.10 25.13
C ASN A 323 -43.88 -18.36 25.37
N GLU A 324 -44.16 -17.31 24.60
CA GLU A 324 -45.45 -16.60 24.64
C GLU A 324 -46.61 -17.53 24.28
N SER A 325 -46.44 -18.37 23.24
CA SER A 325 -47.43 -19.36 22.85
C SER A 325 -47.69 -20.39 23.94
N VAL A 326 -46.64 -20.88 24.61
CA VAL A 326 -46.74 -21.80 25.76
C VAL A 326 -47.44 -21.11 26.93
N LYS A 327 -47.06 -19.87 27.28
CA LYS A 327 -47.73 -19.08 28.32
C LYS A 327 -49.22 -18.89 27.99
N ARG A 328 -49.56 -18.60 26.74
CA ARG A 328 -50.95 -18.44 26.27
C ARG A 328 -51.74 -19.73 26.40
N LYS A 329 -51.20 -20.86 25.94
CA LYS A 329 -51.80 -22.20 26.12
C LYS A 329 -51.99 -22.52 27.60
N LYS A 330 -51.00 -22.24 28.45
CA LYS A 330 -51.08 -22.44 29.91
C LYS A 330 -52.16 -21.56 30.55
N ARG A 331 -52.32 -20.29 30.13
CA ARG A 331 -53.40 -19.40 30.61
C ARG A 331 -54.78 -19.93 30.21
N LEU A 332 -54.94 -20.36 28.95
CA LEU A 332 -56.18 -20.94 28.44
C LEU A 332 -56.55 -22.21 29.21
N TRP A 333 -55.59 -23.13 29.38
CA TRP A 333 -55.77 -24.37 30.13
C TRP A 333 -56.12 -24.11 31.60
N ARG A 334 -55.42 -23.18 32.28
CA ARG A 334 -55.75 -22.76 33.65
C ARG A 334 -57.16 -22.18 33.73
N GLY A 335 -57.55 -21.33 32.78
CA GLY A 335 -58.90 -20.75 32.72
C GLY A 335 -60.00 -21.81 32.53
N GLN A 336 -59.80 -22.76 31.61
CA GLN A 336 -60.71 -23.89 31.43
C GLN A 336 -60.79 -24.79 32.66
N LEU A 337 -59.64 -25.10 33.27
CA LEU A 337 -59.57 -25.87 34.50
C LEU A 337 -60.34 -25.19 35.64
N MET A 338 -60.19 -23.87 35.81
CA MET A 338 -60.93 -23.10 36.81
C MET A 338 -62.44 -23.11 36.55
N LYS A 339 -62.89 -23.04 35.28
CA LYS A 339 -64.31 -23.18 34.92
C LYS A 339 -64.84 -24.57 35.26
N LEU A 340 -64.10 -25.63 34.91
CA LEU A 340 -64.43 -27.02 35.25
C LEU A 340 -64.50 -27.22 36.76
N LEU A 341 -63.55 -26.67 37.51
CA LEU A 341 -63.50 -26.75 38.97
C LEU A 341 -64.70 -26.04 39.60
N LYS A 342 -65.04 -24.83 39.12
CA LYS A 342 -66.21 -24.08 39.58
C LYS A 342 -67.53 -24.78 39.25
N ARG A 343 -67.61 -25.48 38.12
CA ARG A 343 -68.78 -26.29 37.72
C ARG A 343 -68.92 -27.59 38.51
N LYS A 344 -67.80 -28.18 38.93
CA LYS A 344 -67.78 -29.39 39.78
C LYS A 344 -67.79 -29.09 41.29
N LEU A 345 -67.70 -27.83 41.72
CA LEU A 345 -67.77 -27.45 43.12
C LEU A 345 -69.25 -27.26 43.50
N PRO A 346 -69.88 -28.21 44.23
CA PRO A 346 -71.21 -27.97 44.77
C PRO A 346 -71.08 -26.91 45.86
N LEU A 347 -72.00 -25.93 45.90
CA LEU A 347 -72.26 -25.22 47.16
C LEU A 347 -72.80 -26.27 48.14
N GLN A 348 -71.91 -26.89 48.92
CA GLN A 348 -72.31 -27.61 50.12
C GLN A 348 -71.90 -26.74 51.31
N GLU A 349 -72.92 -26.25 52.00
CA GLU A 349 -72.81 -25.51 53.25
C GLU A 349 -72.07 -26.33 54.33
N GLY A 350 -71.36 -25.61 55.20
CA GLY A 350 -71.00 -26.02 56.56
C GLY A 350 -70.27 -27.36 56.75
N GLY A 351 -68.93 -27.33 56.86
CA GLY A 351 -68.23 -28.25 57.78
C GLY A 351 -67.01 -29.01 57.28
N LYS A 352 -66.79 -29.24 55.97
CA LYS A 352 -65.69 -30.11 55.49
C LYS A 352 -64.59 -29.41 54.66
N ARG A 353 -64.36 -28.11 54.88
CA ARG A 353 -63.34 -27.33 54.13
C ARG A 353 -61.88 -27.77 54.39
N LYS A 354 -61.58 -28.33 55.57
CA LYS A 354 -60.20 -28.72 55.93
C LYS A 354 -59.74 -30.03 55.26
N GLN A 355 -60.67 -30.95 54.98
CA GLN A 355 -60.35 -32.26 54.40
C GLN A 355 -60.11 -32.18 52.88
N TRP A 356 -60.90 -31.37 52.18
CA TRP A 356 -60.75 -31.15 50.73
C TRP A 356 -59.45 -30.40 50.36
N HIS A 357 -58.98 -29.47 51.20
CA HIS A 357 -57.75 -28.72 50.93
C HIS A 357 -56.49 -29.60 51.02
N LEU A 358 -56.46 -30.59 51.92
CA LEU A 358 -55.34 -31.51 52.09
C LEU A 358 -55.24 -32.47 50.89
N GLU A 359 -56.38 -32.99 50.43
CA GLU A 359 -56.45 -33.92 49.29
C GLU A 359 -56.08 -33.26 47.95
N LEU A 360 -56.44 -31.98 47.78
CA LEU A 360 -56.11 -31.21 46.58
C LEU A 360 -54.63 -30.79 46.53
N ASN A 361 -53.99 -30.55 47.69
CA ASN A 361 -52.55 -30.37 47.77
C ASN A 361 -51.78 -31.67 47.52
N LEU A 362 -52.30 -32.82 47.98
CA LEU A 362 -51.71 -34.14 47.70
C LEU A 362 -51.76 -34.49 46.20
N ARG A 363 -52.89 -34.24 45.52
CA ARG A 363 -53.02 -34.44 44.07
C ARG A 363 -52.22 -33.45 43.23
N LYS A 364 -52.08 -32.19 43.68
CA LYS A 364 -51.19 -31.22 43.03
C LYS A 364 -49.71 -31.61 43.19
N GLY A 365 -49.32 -32.15 44.35
CA GLY A 365 -47.98 -32.66 44.59
C GLY A 365 -47.63 -33.90 43.77
N LEU A 366 -48.59 -34.77 43.48
CA LEU A 366 -48.38 -35.98 42.67
C LEU A 366 -48.31 -35.69 41.16
N MET A 367 -49.06 -34.68 40.67
CA MET A 367 -49.07 -34.29 39.25
C MET A 367 -47.85 -33.48 38.82
N LEU A 368 -47.15 -32.80 39.75
CA LEU A 368 -45.89 -32.10 39.45
C LEU A 368 -44.67 -33.04 39.33
N ARG A 369 -44.80 -34.34 39.64
CA ARG A 369 -43.70 -35.33 39.55
C ARG A 369 -43.75 -36.20 38.29
N LYS A 370 -44.71 -35.99 37.38
CA LYS A 370 -44.92 -36.80 36.15
C LYS A 370 -44.89 -36.01 34.83
N CYS A 371 -44.40 -34.76 34.85
CA CYS A 371 -44.09 -34.00 33.64
C CYS A 371 -42.60 -33.74 33.54
#